data_AF-A0A842TE50-F1
#
_entry.id   AF-A0A842TE50-F1
#
_cell.length_a   1.000
_cell.length_b   1.000
_cell.length_c   1.000
_cell.angle_alpha   90.00
_cell.angle_beta   90.00
_cell.angle_gamma   90.00
#
_symmetry.space_group_name_H-M   'P 1'
#
loop_
_entity.id
_entity.type
_entity.pdbx_description
1 polymer ?
#
loop_
_entity_poly.entity_id
_entity_poly.type
_entity_poly.pdbx_seq_one_letter_code
_entity_poly.pdbx_strand_id
1 'polypeptide(L)'
;MKIKIILTLYDEAMRYKKEYLIDFINGRMRKRDLYIYSVIIGGSWYLGLLIAWIFFPGFYSIFNNTISDLGNPNLNPFPGFQIFTITCLITGIGGIPVSLYLYRHIIRYSRRLAKIAFSLNLTSLISLIMIGIFPNTGNVYYIHSIVAFINFLSSFSYILVYWLGLIFYTRRIPKVERFISNTIIILMISILTVNIFLLFYSTISKIIQIGIISTIILRFSFLEWLFLFTGGFQLALIVILVPNVLK
;
A
#
# COMPACT_ATOMS: atom_id res chain seq x y z
N MET A 1 -14.08 -40.46 -30.73
CA MET A 1 -14.94 -39.28 -30.45
C MET A 1 -14.66 -38.64 -29.08
N LYS A 2 -14.63 -39.39 -27.96
CA LYS A 2 -14.42 -38.83 -26.61
C LYS A 2 -13.10 -38.07 -26.41
N ILE A 3 -11.98 -38.56 -26.97
CA ILE A 3 -10.66 -37.90 -26.84
C ILE A 3 -10.65 -36.51 -27.50
N LYS A 4 -11.28 -36.35 -28.67
CA LYS A 4 -11.34 -35.07 -29.39
C LYS A 4 -12.11 -34.02 -28.57
N ILE A 5 -13.21 -34.41 -27.93
CA ILE A 5 -14.01 -33.54 -27.07
C ILE A 5 -13.19 -33.09 -25.84
N ILE A 6 -12.46 -34.00 -25.19
CA ILE A 6 -11.63 -33.67 -24.02
C ILE A 6 -10.53 -32.66 -24.41
N LEU A 7 -9.85 -32.87 -25.55
CA LEU A 7 -8.82 -31.94 -26.03
C LEU A 7 -9.39 -30.57 -26.36
N THR A 8 -10.56 -30.49 -27.00
CA THR A 8 -11.21 -29.21 -27.28
C THR A 8 -11.58 -28.46 -26.00
N LEU A 9 -12.16 -29.15 -25.00
CA LEU A 9 -12.49 -28.53 -23.71
C LEU A 9 -11.24 -28.03 -22.96
N TYR A 10 -10.14 -28.78 -23.04
CA TYR A 10 -8.87 -28.37 -22.45
C TYR A 10 -8.31 -27.10 -23.12
N ASP A 11 -8.32 -27.04 -24.46
CA ASP A 11 -7.83 -25.88 -25.21
C ASP A 11 -8.68 -24.63 -24.95
N GLU A 12 -10.01 -24.78 -24.86
CA GLU A 12 -10.92 -23.69 -24.51
C GLU A 12 -10.67 -23.19 -23.08
N ALA A 13 -10.50 -24.10 -22.12
CA ALA A 13 -10.18 -23.72 -20.73
C ALA A 13 -8.84 -22.99 -20.63
N MET A 14 -7.82 -23.42 -21.38
CA MET A 14 -6.51 -22.76 -21.41
C MET A 14 -6.58 -21.38 -22.07
N ARG A 15 -7.36 -21.22 -23.14
CA ARG A 15 -7.61 -19.92 -23.78
C ARG A 15 -8.30 -18.96 -22.82
N TYR A 16 -9.38 -19.41 -22.17
CA TYR A 16 -10.10 -18.61 -21.18
C TYR A 16 -9.21 -18.17 -20.02
N LYS A 17 -8.37 -19.08 -19.49
CA LYS A 17 -7.41 -18.77 -18.42
C LYS A 17 -6.39 -17.71 -18.86
N LYS A 18 -5.89 -17.78 -20.09
CA LYS A 18 -4.96 -16.81 -20.66
C LYS A 18 -5.61 -15.43 -20.81
N GLU A 19 -6.81 -15.36 -21.37
CA GLU A 19 -7.56 -14.11 -21.51
C GLU A 19 -7.86 -13.48 -20.14
N TYR A 20 -8.30 -14.28 -19.17
CA TYR A 20 -8.52 -13.82 -17.80
C TYR A 20 -7.24 -13.26 -17.16
N LEU A 21 -6.09 -13.91 -17.35
CA LEU A 21 -4.81 -13.43 -16.82
C LEU A 21 -4.39 -12.10 -17.46
N ILE A 22 -4.58 -11.94 -18.78
CA ILE A 22 -4.29 -10.70 -19.49
C ILE A 22 -5.21 -9.58 -18.98
N ASP A 23 -6.50 -9.85 -18.84
CA ASP A 23 -7.46 -8.89 -18.29
C ASP A 23 -7.10 -8.51 -16.85
N PHE A 24 -6.71 -9.49 -16.03
CA PHE A 24 -6.28 -9.29 -14.66
C PHE A 24 -5.06 -8.37 -14.57
N ILE A 25 -3.99 -8.65 -15.33
CA ILE A 25 -2.77 -7.84 -15.38
C ILE A 25 -3.07 -6.42 -15.87
N ASN A 26 -4.03 -6.26 -16.78
CA ASN A 26 -4.47 -4.97 -17.29
C ASN A 26 -5.48 -4.25 -16.38
N GLY A 27 -5.71 -4.73 -15.15
CA GLY A 27 -6.66 -4.12 -14.22
C GLY A 27 -8.12 -4.19 -14.68
N ARG A 28 -8.49 -5.21 -15.46
CA ARG A 28 -9.86 -5.50 -15.93
C ARG A 28 -10.54 -6.62 -15.13
N MET A 29 -10.30 -6.62 -13.82
CA MET A 29 -10.88 -7.60 -12.90
C MET A 29 -12.38 -7.37 -12.69
N ARG A 30 -13.13 -8.43 -12.36
CA ARG A 30 -14.47 -8.26 -11.78
C ARG A 30 -14.31 -7.74 -10.35
N LYS A 31 -15.32 -7.03 -9.85
CA LYS A 31 -15.32 -6.48 -8.48
C LYS A 31 -15.07 -7.53 -7.40
N ARG A 32 -15.67 -8.73 -7.53
CA ARG A 32 -15.42 -9.85 -6.61
C ARG A 32 -13.95 -10.28 -6.62
N ASP A 33 -13.37 -10.41 -7.81
CA ASP A 33 -11.97 -10.84 -7.98
C ASP A 33 -11.01 -9.79 -7.42
N LEU A 34 -11.30 -8.49 -7.62
CA LEU A 34 -10.56 -7.40 -6.98
C LEU A 34 -10.55 -7.54 -5.46
N TYR A 35 -11.71 -7.73 -4.83
CA TYR A 35 -11.80 -7.82 -3.37
C TYR A 35 -11.02 -8.99 -2.81
N ILE A 36 -11.21 -10.18 -3.39
CA ILE A 36 -10.47 -11.38 -3.00
C ILE A 36 -8.96 -11.13 -3.16
N TYR A 37 -8.56 -10.59 -4.30
CA TYR A 37 -7.15 -10.34 -4.57
C TYR A 37 -6.54 -9.28 -3.66
N SER A 38 -7.24 -8.18 -3.38
CA SER A 38 -6.79 -7.15 -2.43
C SER A 38 -6.69 -7.69 -1.01
N VAL A 39 -7.59 -8.60 -0.59
CA VAL A 39 -7.48 -9.30 0.70
C VAL A 39 -6.26 -10.23 0.70
N ILE A 40 -5.98 -10.94 -0.40
CA ILE A 40 -4.80 -11.81 -0.49
C ILE A 40 -3.51 -11.00 -0.42
N ILE A 41 -3.37 -9.93 -1.21
CA ILE A 41 -2.15 -9.10 -1.25
C ILE A 41 -1.98 -8.25 0.01
N GLY A 42 -3.05 -7.65 0.51
CA GLY A 42 -3.02 -6.90 1.77
C GLY A 42 -2.83 -7.82 2.97
N GLY A 43 -3.49 -8.98 2.97
CA GLY A 43 -3.32 -10.02 3.98
C GLY A 43 -1.91 -10.58 3.99
N SER A 44 -1.31 -10.86 2.82
CA SER A 44 0.08 -11.31 2.74
C SER A 44 1.06 -10.26 3.26
N TRP A 45 0.79 -8.98 3.03
CA TRP A 45 1.58 -7.88 3.60
C TRP A 45 1.58 -7.92 5.13
N TYR A 46 0.41 -7.87 5.77
CA TYR A 46 0.33 -7.86 7.24
C TYR A 46 0.78 -9.18 7.86
N LEU A 47 0.46 -10.31 7.24
CA LEU A 47 0.90 -11.63 7.70
C LEU A 47 2.42 -11.76 7.60
N GLY A 48 3.03 -11.30 6.50
CA GLY A 48 4.47 -11.31 6.32
C GLY A 48 5.20 -10.45 7.36
N LEU A 49 4.69 -9.25 7.66
CA LEU A 49 5.22 -8.42 8.75
C LEU A 49 5.09 -9.09 10.12
N LEU A 50 3.94 -9.69 10.41
CA LEU A 50 3.69 -10.42 11.65
C LEU A 50 4.66 -11.59 11.81
N ILE A 51 4.87 -12.38 10.76
CA ILE A 51 5.82 -13.50 10.78
C ILE A 51 7.25 -12.98 10.96
N ALA A 52 7.66 -11.94 10.21
CA ALA A 52 8.99 -11.35 10.36
C ALA A 52 9.23 -10.80 11.79
N TRP A 53 8.19 -10.24 12.42
CA TRP A 53 8.21 -9.80 13.81
C TRP A 53 8.37 -10.95 14.81
N ILE A 54 7.68 -12.08 14.60
CA ILE A 54 7.81 -13.27 15.43
C ILE A 54 9.25 -13.81 15.43
N PHE A 55 9.95 -13.70 14.30
CA PHE A 55 11.36 -14.11 14.18
C PHE A 55 12.37 -13.08 14.70
N PHE A 56 11.92 -11.88 15.08
CA PHE A 56 12.81 -10.83 15.54
C PHE A 56 13.45 -11.20 16.90
N PRO A 57 14.78 -11.25 17.01
CA PRO A 57 15.44 -11.64 18.25
C PRO A 57 15.29 -10.56 19.32
N GLY A 58 14.99 -10.99 20.55
CA GLY A 58 14.80 -10.09 21.68
C GLY A 58 13.43 -9.40 21.66
N PHE A 59 13.36 -8.18 22.21
CA PHE A 59 12.10 -7.45 22.34
C PHE A 59 11.96 -6.41 21.24
N TYR A 60 11.22 -6.75 20.19
CA TYR A 60 10.77 -5.77 19.21
C TYR A 60 9.59 -4.96 19.76
N SER A 61 9.71 -3.63 19.71
CA SER A 61 8.64 -2.72 20.12
C SER A 61 8.38 -1.68 19.04
N ILE A 62 7.11 -1.48 18.69
CA ILE A 62 6.69 -0.44 17.73
C ILE A 62 7.11 0.98 18.16
N PHE A 63 7.39 1.19 19.44
CA PHE A 63 7.87 2.48 19.95
C PHE A 63 9.37 2.67 19.70
N ASN A 64 10.14 1.59 19.64
CA ASN A 64 11.60 1.65 19.59
C ASN A 64 12.16 1.22 18.23
N ASN A 65 11.44 0.37 17.51
CA ASN A 65 11.89 -0.26 16.27
C ASN A 65 11.03 0.18 15.10
N THR A 66 11.70 0.57 14.03
CA THR A 66 11.06 0.93 12.75
C THR A 66 10.55 -0.32 12.05
N ILE A 67 9.63 -0.16 11.09
CA ILE A 67 9.18 -1.28 10.26
C ILE A 67 10.38 -1.85 9.48
N SER A 68 11.27 -0.97 9.00
CA SER A 68 12.49 -1.35 8.29
C SER A 68 13.48 -2.19 9.13
N ASP A 69 13.41 -2.14 10.46
CA ASP A 69 14.24 -3.01 11.31
C ASP A 69 13.89 -4.49 11.12
N LEU A 70 12.64 -4.80 10.77
CA LEU A 70 12.23 -6.18 10.44
C LEU A 70 12.97 -6.72 9.21
N GLY A 71 13.41 -5.83 8.31
CA GLY A 71 14.18 -6.13 7.11
C GLY A 71 15.69 -5.92 7.24
N ASN A 72 16.22 -5.75 8.46
CA ASN A 72 17.64 -5.57 8.71
C ASN A 72 18.28 -6.92 9.12
N PRO A 73 19.12 -7.56 8.28
CA PRO A 73 19.81 -8.81 8.59
C PRO A 73 20.63 -8.83 9.88
N ASN A 74 21.13 -7.67 10.35
CA ASN A 74 21.90 -7.57 11.59
C ASN A 74 21.00 -7.55 12.82
N LEU A 75 19.78 -6.99 12.70
CA LEU A 75 18.81 -6.91 13.80
C LEU A 75 17.86 -8.10 13.80
N ASN A 76 17.49 -8.60 12.62
CA ASN A 76 16.55 -9.69 12.39
C ASN A 76 17.18 -10.73 11.44
N PRO A 77 18.09 -11.59 11.93
CA PRO A 77 18.81 -12.55 11.10
C PRO A 77 17.86 -13.58 10.46
N PHE A 78 18.42 -14.47 9.64
CA PHE A 78 17.64 -15.52 8.98
C PHE A 78 16.78 -16.31 9.99
N PRO A 79 15.48 -16.55 9.73
CA PRO A 79 14.75 -16.25 8.47
C PRO A 79 14.02 -14.89 8.45
N GLY A 80 14.05 -14.11 9.53
CA GLY A 80 13.18 -12.94 9.72
C GLY A 80 13.29 -11.87 8.63
N PHE A 81 14.50 -11.35 8.35
CA PHE A 81 14.67 -10.33 7.30
C PHE A 81 14.26 -10.84 5.91
N GLN A 82 14.44 -12.13 5.62
CA GLN A 82 14.07 -12.67 4.31
C GLN A 82 12.56 -12.68 4.12
N ILE A 83 11.81 -13.02 5.18
CA ILE A 83 10.36 -12.99 5.16
C ILE A 83 9.87 -11.56 4.89
N PHE A 84 10.48 -10.56 5.54
CA PHE A 84 10.19 -9.15 5.28
C PHE A 84 10.46 -8.78 3.81
N THR A 85 11.66 -9.10 3.30
CA THR A 85 12.04 -8.82 1.90
C THR A 85 11.08 -9.46 0.90
N ILE A 86 10.78 -10.75 1.06
CA ILE A 86 9.84 -11.47 0.18
C ILE A 86 8.47 -10.82 0.22
N THR A 87 8.02 -10.42 1.41
CA THR A 87 6.73 -9.72 1.60
C THR A 87 6.70 -8.39 0.84
N CYS A 88 7.76 -7.57 0.92
CA CYS A 88 7.88 -6.34 0.13
C CYS A 88 7.79 -6.60 -1.38
N LEU A 89 8.47 -7.64 -1.88
CA LEU A 89 8.44 -7.99 -3.30
C LEU A 89 7.05 -8.46 -3.75
N ILE A 90 6.43 -9.38 -3.01
CA ILE A 90 5.10 -9.92 -3.31
C ILE A 90 4.07 -8.80 -3.29
N THR A 91 4.08 -7.93 -2.28
CA THR A 91 3.10 -6.84 -2.17
C THR A 91 3.36 -5.76 -3.22
N GLY A 92 4.61 -5.40 -3.50
CA GLY A 92 4.96 -4.41 -4.51
C GLY A 92 4.54 -4.85 -5.93
N ILE A 93 4.87 -6.08 -6.32
CA ILE A 93 4.46 -6.64 -7.63
C ILE A 93 2.95 -6.86 -7.66
N GLY A 94 2.42 -7.49 -6.61
CA GLY A 94 1.01 -7.85 -6.50
C GLY A 94 0.08 -6.65 -6.43
N GLY A 95 0.55 -5.48 -5.98
CA GLY A 95 -0.24 -4.24 -5.94
C GLY A 95 -0.49 -3.61 -7.32
N ILE A 96 0.28 -3.94 -8.35
CA ILE A 96 0.19 -3.30 -9.68
C ILE A 96 -1.20 -3.51 -10.33
N PRO A 97 -1.76 -4.73 -10.40
CA PRO A 97 -3.11 -4.94 -10.91
C PRO A 97 -4.19 -4.12 -10.19
N VAL A 98 -4.08 -3.97 -8.86
CA VAL A 98 -5.01 -3.16 -8.04
C VAL A 98 -4.88 -1.68 -8.43
N SER A 99 -3.65 -1.17 -8.55
CA SER A 99 -3.39 0.21 -8.98
C SER A 99 -3.98 0.51 -10.36
N LEU A 100 -3.79 -0.38 -11.33
CA LEU A 100 -4.36 -0.27 -12.68
C LEU A 100 -5.89 -0.30 -12.65
N TYR A 101 -6.48 -1.16 -11.83
CA TYR A 101 -7.93 -1.21 -11.66
C TYR A 101 -8.49 0.12 -11.16
N LEU A 102 -7.90 0.69 -10.09
CA LEU A 102 -8.34 1.97 -9.53
C LEU A 102 -8.18 3.11 -10.53
N TYR A 103 -7.06 3.15 -11.26
CA TYR A 103 -6.82 4.11 -12.34
C TYR A 103 -7.95 4.10 -13.38
N ARG A 104 -8.35 2.91 -13.85
CA ARG A 104 -9.39 2.75 -14.89
C ARG A 104 -10.78 3.20 -14.45
N HIS A 105 -11.06 3.17 -13.14
CA HIS A 105 -12.32 3.69 -12.61
C HIS A 105 -12.26 5.20 -12.44
N ILE A 106 -11.19 5.72 -11.85
CA ILE A 106 -11.08 7.16 -11.56
C ILE A 106 -10.92 8.01 -12.82
N ILE A 107 -10.27 7.48 -13.88
CA ILE A 107 -10.08 8.21 -15.14
C ILE A 107 -11.39 8.63 -15.81
N ARG A 108 -12.48 7.90 -15.56
CA ARG A 108 -13.83 8.24 -16.07
C ARG A 108 -14.37 9.55 -15.49
N TYR A 109 -13.83 10.00 -14.36
CA TYR A 109 -14.29 11.21 -13.65
C TYR A 109 -13.26 12.33 -13.69
N SER A 110 -11.98 11.98 -13.52
CA SER A 110 -10.90 12.97 -13.62
C SER A 110 -9.63 12.32 -14.13
N ARG A 111 -9.32 12.57 -15.42
CA ARG A 111 -8.11 12.08 -16.07
C ARG A 111 -6.83 12.58 -15.37
N ARG A 112 -6.83 13.81 -14.88
CA ARG A 112 -5.67 14.39 -14.17
C ARG A 112 -5.43 13.71 -12.83
N LEU A 113 -6.47 13.57 -12.00
CA LEU A 113 -6.34 12.92 -10.68
C LEU A 113 -5.99 11.43 -10.84
N ALA A 114 -6.60 10.74 -11.80
CA ALA A 114 -6.30 9.34 -12.08
C ALA A 114 -4.81 9.14 -12.43
N LYS A 115 -4.27 9.96 -13.35
CA LYS A 115 -2.85 9.89 -13.73
C LYS A 115 -1.92 10.17 -12.56
N ILE A 116 -2.18 11.23 -11.79
CA ILE A 116 -1.36 11.60 -10.64
C ILE A 116 -1.37 10.48 -9.58
N ALA A 117 -2.56 10.00 -9.20
CA ALA A 117 -2.68 8.92 -8.22
C ALA A 117 -2.02 7.63 -8.70
N PHE A 118 -2.21 7.27 -9.98
CA PHE A 118 -1.58 6.08 -10.54
C PHE A 118 -0.06 6.18 -10.56
N SER A 119 0.50 7.32 -10.98
CA SER A 119 1.95 7.55 -10.96
C SER A 119 2.51 7.47 -9.55
N LEU A 120 1.87 8.12 -8.57
CA LEU A 120 2.31 8.07 -7.17
C LEU A 120 2.20 6.66 -6.59
N ASN A 121 1.11 5.94 -6.87
CA ASN A 121 0.94 4.56 -6.42
C ASN A 121 1.98 3.63 -7.06
N LEU A 122 2.24 3.77 -8.37
CA LEU A 122 3.27 3.00 -9.05
C LEU A 122 4.67 3.31 -8.49
N THR A 123 4.99 4.58 -8.19
CA THR A 123 6.24 4.94 -7.51
C THR A 123 6.34 4.27 -6.14
N SER A 124 5.27 4.28 -5.34
CA SER A 124 5.24 3.57 -4.05
C SER A 124 5.51 2.07 -4.20
N LEU A 125 4.83 1.41 -5.14
CA LEU A 125 5.00 -0.02 -5.38
C LEU A 125 6.42 -0.37 -5.84
N ILE A 126 7.00 0.44 -6.74
CA ILE A 126 8.39 0.28 -7.18
C ILE A 126 9.34 0.50 -6.00
N SER A 127 9.13 1.55 -5.20
CA SER A 127 9.93 1.80 -4.01
C SER A 127 9.82 0.66 -2.99
N LEU A 128 8.65 0.05 -2.82
CA LEU A 128 8.45 -1.12 -1.96
C LEU A 128 9.23 -2.35 -2.47
N ILE A 129 9.24 -2.58 -3.79
CA ILE A 129 10.10 -3.62 -4.40
C ILE A 129 11.57 -3.33 -4.09
N MET A 130 12.01 -2.07 -4.25
CA MET A 130 13.38 -1.67 -3.98
C MET A 130 13.76 -1.82 -2.50
N ILE A 131 12.85 -1.55 -1.56
CA ILE A 131 13.05 -1.83 -0.13
C ILE A 131 13.34 -3.32 0.10
N GLY A 132 12.65 -4.22 -0.62
CA GLY A 132 12.92 -5.66 -0.58
C GLY A 132 14.30 -6.01 -1.12
N ILE A 133 14.70 -5.42 -2.26
CA ILE A 133 15.98 -5.68 -2.93
C ILE A 133 17.17 -5.15 -2.11
N PHE A 134 17.02 -3.98 -1.50
CA PHE A 134 18.07 -3.31 -0.74
C PHE A 134 17.74 -3.36 0.76
N PRO A 135 18.06 -4.45 1.48
CA PRO A 135 17.80 -4.56 2.91
C PRO A 135 18.59 -3.50 3.69
N ASN A 136 18.10 -3.14 4.88
CA ASN A 136 18.66 -2.06 5.69
C ASN A 136 20.02 -2.44 6.32
N THR A 137 21.09 -2.46 5.52
CA THR A 137 22.45 -2.87 5.94
C THR A 137 23.51 -1.86 5.52
N GLY A 138 24.64 -1.81 6.26
CA GLY A 138 25.68 -0.77 6.18
C GLY A 138 25.92 -0.16 4.79
N ASN A 139 26.32 -0.97 3.81
CA ASN A 139 26.71 -0.45 2.48
C ASN A 139 25.54 0.05 1.62
N VAL A 140 24.31 -0.39 1.91
CA VAL A 140 23.10 -0.02 1.16
C VAL A 140 22.11 0.79 1.99
N TYR A 141 22.47 1.16 3.22
CA TYR A 141 21.64 1.91 4.17
C TYR A 141 21.06 3.19 3.56
N TYR A 142 21.91 3.95 2.85
CA TYR A 142 21.50 5.21 2.23
C TYR A 142 20.46 4.98 1.13
N ILE A 143 20.67 3.97 0.27
CA ILE A 143 19.72 3.61 -0.78
C ILE A 143 18.40 3.17 -0.15
N HIS A 144 18.44 2.26 0.83
CA HIS A 144 17.27 1.79 1.57
C HIS A 144 16.47 2.96 2.17
N SER A 145 17.15 3.88 2.86
CA SER A 145 16.51 5.01 3.51
C SER A 145 15.82 5.94 2.52
N ILE A 146 16.46 6.21 1.37
CA ILE A 146 15.88 7.03 0.30
C ILE A 146 14.64 6.34 -0.29
N VAL A 147 14.72 5.05 -0.62
CA VAL A 147 13.57 4.35 -1.22
C VAL A 147 12.44 4.16 -0.22
N ALA A 148 12.73 3.95 1.07
CA ALA A 148 11.74 3.93 2.14
C ALA A 148 11.03 5.28 2.25
N PHE A 149 11.77 6.38 2.27
CA PHE A 149 11.20 7.73 2.31
C PHE A 149 10.29 8.00 1.10
N ILE A 150 10.76 7.68 -0.11
CA ILE A 150 9.96 7.82 -1.34
C ILE A 150 8.70 6.97 -1.25
N ASN A 151 8.79 5.72 -0.76
CA ASN A 151 7.62 4.85 -0.58
C ASN A 151 6.59 5.49 0.36
N PHE A 152 7.00 5.96 1.54
CA PHE A 152 6.09 6.61 2.50
C PHE A 152 5.43 7.86 1.90
N LEU A 153 6.23 8.76 1.31
CA LEU A 153 5.73 10.01 0.76
C LEU A 153 4.76 9.78 -0.42
N SER A 154 5.13 8.88 -1.34
CA SER A 154 4.28 8.54 -2.48
C SER A 154 3.03 7.77 -2.04
N SER A 155 3.14 6.88 -1.05
CA SER A 155 2.02 6.17 -0.44
C SER A 155 0.95 7.09 0.09
N PHE A 156 1.39 8.04 0.90
CA PHE A 156 0.53 9.08 1.43
C PHE A 156 -0.15 9.87 0.32
N SER A 157 0.67 10.37 -0.62
CA SER A 157 0.21 11.29 -1.63
C SER A 157 -0.84 10.64 -2.53
N TYR A 158 -0.67 9.37 -2.90
CA TYR A 158 -1.68 8.70 -3.72
C TYR A 158 -2.98 8.44 -2.95
N ILE A 159 -2.93 8.10 -1.66
CA ILE A 159 -4.14 7.89 -0.83
C ILE A 159 -4.95 9.18 -0.78
N LEU A 160 -4.30 10.32 -0.54
CA LEU A 160 -4.96 11.63 -0.59
C LEU A 160 -5.59 11.91 -1.95
N VAL A 161 -4.85 11.68 -3.05
CA VAL A 161 -5.37 11.95 -4.39
C VAL A 161 -6.55 11.04 -4.74
N TYR A 162 -6.56 9.78 -4.28
CA TYR A 162 -7.72 8.89 -4.43
C TYR A 162 -8.94 9.39 -3.65
N TRP A 163 -8.76 9.82 -2.40
CA TRP A 163 -9.84 10.44 -1.63
C TRP A 163 -10.38 11.71 -2.26
N LEU A 164 -9.50 12.58 -2.76
CA LEU A 164 -9.90 13.76 -3.54
C LEU A 164 -10.70 13.34 -4.79
N GLY A 165 -10.25 12.32 -5.51
CA GLY A 165 -10.98 11.74 -6.64
C GLY A 165 -12.40 11.31 -6.29
N LEU A 166 -12.58 10.67 -5.12
CA LEU A 166 -13.90 10.30 -4.61
C LEU A 166 -14.75 11.53 -4.24
N ILE A 167 -14.19 12.58 -3.64
CA ILE A 167 -14.91 13.84 -3.37
C ILE A 167 -15.41 14.49 -4.67
N PHE A 168 -14.57 14.49 -5.72
CA PHE A 168 -15.01 15.03 -7.01
C PHE A 168 -16.16 14.22 -7.60
N TYR A 169 -16.20 12.91 -7.36
CA TYR A 169 -17.34 12.08 -7.75
C TYR A 169 -18.61 12.39 -6.95
N THR A 170 -18.54 12.55 -5.62
CA THR A 170 -19.72 12.75 -4.77
C THR A 170 -20.52 14.00 -5.14
N ARG A 171 -19.89 14.97 -5.82
CA ARG A 171 -20.58 16.14 -6.43
C ARG A 171 -21.66 15.77 -7.46
N ARG A 172 -21.71 14.52 -7.93
CA ARG A 172 -22.73 14.01 -8.85
C ARG A 172 -23.87 13.21 -8.16
N ILE A 173 -23.75 12.97 -6.85
CA ILE A 173 -24.71 12.21 -6.04
C ILE A 173 -25.72 13.18 -5.37
N PRO A 174 -26.96 12.75 -5.02
CA PRO A 174 -27.90 13.53 -4.20
C PRO A 174 -27.29 14.16 -2.95
N LYS A 175 -27.83 15.30 -2.51
CA LYS A 175 -27.23 16.17 -1.48
C LYS A 175 -26.96 15.47 -0.13
N VAL A 176 -27.87 14.61 0.33
CA VAL A 176 -27.76 13.94 1.65
C VAL A 176 -26.64 12.90 1.64
N GLU A 177 -26.62 12.02 0.63
CA GLU A 177 -25.57 11.02 0.44
C GLU A 177 -24.20 11.67 0.21
N ARG A 178 -24.17 12.81 -0.51
CA ARG A 178 -22.97 13.64 -0.69
C ARG A 178 -22.43 14.16 0.65
N PHE A 179 -23.30 14.62 1.55
CA PHE A 179 -22.88 15.12 2.86
C PHE A 179 -22.22 14.01 3.68
N ILE A 180 -22.87 12.85 3.80
CA ILE A 180 -22.33 11.70 4.56
C ILE A 180 -21.00 11.24 3.97
N SER A 181 -20.95 11.07 2.63
CA SER A 181 -19.72 10.66 1.96
C SER A 181 -18.60 11.67 2.14
N ASN A 182 -18.88 12.98 2.02
CA ASN A 182 -17.85 14.01 2.20
C ASN A 182 -17.34 14.04 3.64
N THR A 183 -18.21 13.89 4.64
CA THR A 183 -17.80 13.84 6.04
C THR A 183 -16.87 12.66 6.33
N ILE A 184 -17.20 11.47 5.82
CA ILE A 184 -16.34 10.28 5.94
C ILE A 184 -15.00 10.54 5.25
N ILE A 185 -15.00 11.10 4.04
CA ILE A 185 -13.75 11.35 3.31
C ILE A 185 -12.89 12.41 4.01
N ILE A 186 -13.50 13.51 4.48
CA ILE A 186 -12.79 14.55 5.24
C ILE A 186 -12.19 13.97 6.51
N LEU A 187 -12.93 13.12 7.24
CA LEU A 187 -12.40 12.44 8.42
C LEU A 187 -11.17 11.59 8.07
N MET A 188 -11.22 10.82 6.98
CA MET A 188 -10.09 10.00 6.54
C MET A 188 -8.87 10.86 6.14
N ILE A 189 -9.10 11.96 5.42
CA ILE A 189 -8.04 12.93 5.07
C ILE A 189 -7.44 13.54 6.33
N SER A 190 -8.27 13.93 7.31
CA SER A 190 -7.81 14.53 8.56
C SER A 190 -6.97 13.57 9.39
N ILE A 191 -7.39 12.30 9.53
CA ILE A 191 -6.60 11.26 10.20
C ILE A 191 -5.24 11.10 9.54
N LEU A 192 -5.22 11.03 8.20
CA LEU A 192 -3.98 10.85 7.44
C LEU A 192 -3.05 12.08 7.56
N THR A 193 -3.62 13.28 7.49
CA THR A 193 -2.88 14.55 7.61
C THR A 193 -2.27 14.70 9.00
N VAL A 194 -3.00 14.36 10.05
CA VAL A 194 -2.49 14.36 11.43
C VAL A 194 -1.31 13.40 11.54
N ASN A 195 -1.42 12.17 11.06
CA ASN A 195 -0.33 11.19 11.13
C ASN A 195 0.98 11.70 10.49
N ILE A 196 0.87 12.49 9.42
CA ILE A 196 2.04 13.03 8.72
C ILE A 196 2.59 14.28 9.33
N PHE A 197 1.73 15.16 9.81
CA PHE A 197 2.19 16.27 10.63
C PHE A 197 3.01 15.73 11.81
N LEU A 198 2.53 14.68 12.47
CA LEU A 198 3.26 14.02 13.54
C LEU A 198 4.58 13.39 13.04
N LEU A 199 4.60 12.72 11.88
CA LEU A 199 5.80 12.07 11.33
C LEU A 199 6.87 13.08 10.90
N PHE A 200 6.45 14.16 10.28
CA PHE A 200 7.32 15.27 9.91
C PHE A 200 7.85 16.00 11.13
N TYR A 201 6.99 16.30 12.11
CA TYR A 201 7.38 16.89 13.38
C TYR A 201 8.41 16.03 14.12
N SER A 202 8.20 14.71 14.21
CA SER A 202 9.15 13.77 14.85
C SER A 202 10.50 13.71 14.13
N THR A 203 10.48 13.79 12.79
CA THR A 203 11.73 13.81 11.98
C THR A 203 12.49 15.13 12.20
N ILE A 204 11.80 16.27 12.12
CA ILE A 204 12.42 17.59 12.35
C ILE A 204 12.93 17.71 13.78
N SER A 205 12.15 17.26 14.77
CA SER A 205 12.55 17.34 16.18
C SER A 205 13.84 16.54 16.41
N LYS A 206 14.02 15.37 15.78
CA LYS A 206 15.28 14.62 15.82
C LYS A 206 16.46 15.38 15.19
N ILE A 207 16.23 16.08 14.08
CA ILE A 207 17.28 16.87 13.41
C ILE A 207 17.68 18.09 14.27
N ILE A 208 16.72 18.74 14.92
CA ILE A 208 16.95 19.92 15.76
C ILE A 208 17.51 19.54 17.14
N GLN A 209 17.07 18.42 17.73
CA GLN A 209 17.49 17.92 19.06
C GLN A 209 18.83 17.16 19.04
N ILE A 210 19.76 17.56 18.17
CA ILE A 210 21.18 17.16 18.30
C ILE A 210 21.81 17.79 19.58
N GLY A 211 21.11 18.71 20.26
CA GLY A 211 21.61 19.36 21.48
C GLY A 211 20.95 18.94 22.80
N ILE A 212 19.65 19.17 22.97
CA ILE A 212 19.07 19.31 24.32
C ILE A 212 17.60 18.85 24.32
N ILE A 213 17.29 17.85 25.17
CA ILE A 213 15.97 17.29 25.53
C ILE A 213 15.37 16.29 24.52
N SER A 214 15.55 14.99 24.79
CA SER A 214 14.78 13.90 24.19
C SER A 214 13.33 13.92 24.71
N THR A 215 12.43 14.66 24.07
CA THR A 215 11.01 14.62 24.45
C THR A 215 10.33 13.37 23.90
N ILE A 216 9.83 12.58 24.85
CA ILE A 216 9.18 11.26 24.78
C ILE A 216 7.92 11.20 23.90
N ILE A 217 7.39 12.33 23.44
CA ILE A 217 5.95 12.42 23.12
C ILE A 217 5.59 11.70 21.80
N LEU A 218 6.47 11.63 20.80
CA LEU A 218 6.21 10.90 19.55
C LEU A 218 7.49 10.33 18.91
N ARG A 219 7.75 9.03 19.12
CA ARG A 219 8.87 8.33 18.48
C ARG A 219 8.53 8.04 17.01
N PHE A 220 9.46 8.39 16.11
CA PHE A 220 9.35 8.14 14.67
C PHE A 220 8.90 6.71 14.33
N SER A 221 9.45 5.71 15.02
CA SER A 221 9.09 4.30 14.89
C SER A 221 7.59 4.05 15.05
N PHE A 222 6.96 4.65 16.07
CA PHE A 222 5.53 4.51 16.31
C PHE A 222 4.68 5.11 15.17
N LEU A 223 5.16 6.21 14.58
CA LEU A 223 4.46 6.91 13.52
C LEU A 223 4.49 6.15 12.19
N GLU A 224 5.56 5.40 11.91
CA GLU A 224 5.58 4.48 10.76
C GLU A 224 4.49 3.40 10.88
N TRP A 225 4.35 2.81 12.08
CA TRP A 225 3.32 1.82 12.37
C TRP A 225 1.91 2.41 12.28
N LEU A 226 1.71 3.59 12.85
CA LEU A 226 0.42 4.28 12.77
C LEU A 226 0.06 4.61 11.32
N PHE A 227 1.03 5.08 10.52
CA PHE A 227 0.85 5.30 9.09
C PHE A 227 0.51 4.00 8.36
N LEU A 228 1.20 2.90 8.66
CA LEU A 228 0.94 1.60 8.05
C LEU A 228 -0.50 1.14 8.28
N PHE A 229 -0.97 1.18 9.53
CA PHE A 229 -2.33 0.71 9.86
C PHE A 229 -3.40 1.64 9.29
N THR A 230 -3.25 2.95 9.45
CA THR A 230 -4.23 3.92 8.95
C THR A 230 -4.24 3.98 7.43
N GLY A 231 -3.08 3.99 6.79
CA GLY A 231 -2.94 3.98 5.34
C GLY A 231 -3.49 2.70 4.71
N GLY A 232 -3.18 1.53 5.27
CA GLY A 232 -3.73 0.27 4.79
C GLY A 232 -5.25 0.16 4.96
N PHE A 233 -5.79 0.62 6.09
CA PHE A 233 -7.24 0.72 6.31
C PHE A 233 -7.90 1.65 5.28
N GLN A 234 -7.32 2.83 5.03
CA GLN A 234 -7.84 3.76 4.03
C GLN A 234 -7.78 3.20 2.62
N LEU A 235 -6.70 2.49 2.27
CA LEU A 235 -6.60 1.83 0.96
C LEU A 235 -7.67 0.74 0.81
N ALA A 236 -7.92 -0.06 1.86
CA ALA A 236 -9.01 -1.05 1.86
C ALA A 236 -10.38 -0.38 1.61
N LEU A 237 -10.64 0.76 2.28
CA LEU A 237 -11.86 1.53 2.04
C LEU A 237 -11.93 2.07 0.61
N ILE A 238 -10.83 2.60 0.05
CA ILE A 238 -10.79 3.08 -1.35
C ILE A 238 -11.10 1.93 -2.31
N VAL A 239 -10.48 0.75 -2.11
CA VAL A 239 -10.73 -0.45 -2.92
C VAL A 239 -12.19 -0.89 -2.84
N ILE A 240 -12.84 -0.77 -1.68
CA ILE A 240 -14.27 -1.08 -1.53
C ILE A 240 -15.13 -0.01 -2.21
N LEU A 241 -14.88 1.26 -1.94
CA LEU A 241 -15.74 2.38 -2.35
C LEU A 241 -15.67 2.62 -3.86
N VAL A 242 -14.47 2.61 -4.46
CA VAL A 242 -14.29 2.94 -5.88
C VAL A 242 -15.19 2.09 -6.80
N PRO A 243 -15.19 0.74 -6.77
CA PRO A 243 -16.07 -0.07 -7.60
C PRO A 243 -17.57 0.08 -7.30
N ASN A 244 -17.94 0.47 -6.08
CA ASN A 244 -19.34 0.59 -5.64
C ASN A 244 -19.96 1.91 -6.04
N VAL A 245 -19.15 2.96 -5.90
CA VAL A 245 -19.55 4.35 -6.06
C VAL A 245 -19.35 4.75 -7.53
N LEU A 246 -18.22 4.36 -8.14
CA LEU A 246 -17.87 4.71 -9.51
C LEU A 246 -18.41 3.69 -10.54
N LYS A 247 -19.70 3.77 -10.86
CA LYS A 247 -20.31 3.04 -11.98
C LYS A 247 -19.92 3.65 -13.33
#